data_AF-A0A952FTB1-F1
#
_entry.id   AF-A0A952FTB1-F1
#
_cell.length_a   1.000
_cell.length_b   1.000
_cell.length_c   1.000
_cell.angle_alpha   90.00
_cell.angle_beta   90.00
_cell.angle_gamma   90.00
#
_symmetry.space_group_name_H-M   'P 1'
#
loop_
_entity.id
_entity.type
_entity.pdbx_description
1 polymer ?
#
loop_
_entity_poly.entity_id
_entity_poly.type
_entity_poly.pdbx_seq_one_letter_code
_entity_poly.pdbx_strand_id
1 'polypeptide(L)' 'MAQAGTSAGADARDARPSLTVMLASPRGFCAGVDRAIQIVEKAIEKYGAPVYVRHEIVHNRFVVETLEAKGAI' A
#
# COMPACT_ATOMS: atom_id res chain seq x y z
N MET A 1 -28.01 -4.14 -38.78
CA MET A 1 -26.59 -4.57 -38.76
C MET A 1 -25.88 -3.69 -37.74
N ALA A 2 -25.44 -4.10 -36.57
CA ALA A 2 -25.23 -5.42 -35.98
C ALA A 2 -25.72 -5.40 -34.52
N GLN A 3 -26.35 -6.49 -34.10
CA GLN A 3 -26.47 -6.87 -32.69
C GLN A 3 -25.16 -7.55 -32.23
N ALA A 4 -25.01 -7.65 -30.90
CA ALA A 4 -24.10 -8.47 -30.08
C ALA A 4 -22.91 -7.70 -29.46
N GLY A 5 -22.56 -7.86 -28.18
CA GLY A 5 -22.96 -8.86 -27.16
C GLY A 5 -23.26 -8.21 -25.80
N THR A 6 -24.12 -8.74 -24.93
CA THR A 6 -23.97 -9.99 -24.12
C THR A 6 -22.59 -10.05 -23.45
N SER A 7 -22.43 -10.20 -22.14
CA SER A 7 -23.23 -10.96 -21.17
C SER A 7 -22.83 -10.60 -19.72
N ALA A 8 -23.77 -10.84 -18.80
CA ALA A 8 -23.59 -11.31 -17.41
C ALA A 8 -22.51 -10.65 -16.50
N GLY A 9 -22.81 -10.16 -15.30
CA GLY A 9 -23.94 -10.44 -14.43
C GLY A 9 -24.29 -9.27 -13.53
N ALA A 10 -25.58 -9.08 -13.33
CA ALA A 10 -26.11 -8.32 -12.21
C ALA A 10 -25.76 -9.09 -10.93
N ASP A 11 -24.66 -8.70 -10.28
CA ASP A 11 -24.29 -9.23 -8.97
C ASP A 11 -25.44 -8.92 -8.00
N ALA A 12 -25.93 -9.94 -7.30
CA ALA A 12 -26.95 -9.90 -6.24
C ALA A 12 -26.48 -9.12 -4.97
N ARG A 13 -25.64 -8.11 -5.14
CA ARG A 13 -25.04 -7.25 -4.12
C ARG A 13 -25.86 -6.00 -3.82
N ASP A 14 -26.89 -5.73 -4.62
CA ASP A 14 -27.70 -4.50 -4.57
C ASP A 14 -28.91 -4.59 -3.61
N ALA A 15 -29.16 -5.76 -3.03
CA ALA A 15 -30.17 -5.97 -1.98
C ALA A 15 -29.63 -5.74 -0.55
N ARG A 16 -28.48 -5.06 -0.42
CA ARG A 16 -27.89 -4.74 0.89
C ARG A 16 -28.36 -3.35 1.31
N PRO A 17 -28.83 -3.16 2.56
CA PRO A 17 -29.21 -1.85 3.05
C PRO A 17 -28.06 -0.86 2.92
N SER A 18 -28.38 0.41 2.68
CA SER A 18 -27.39 1.48 2.49
C SER A 18 -26.52 1.62 3.75
N LEU A 19 -25.28 1.14 3.68
CA LEU A 19 -24.32 1.26 4.76
C LEU A 19 -23.55 2.57 4.60
N THR A 20 -23.63 3.43 5.61
CA THR A 20 -22.81 4.65 5.67
C THR A 20 -21.47 4.30 6.30
N VAL A 21 -20.39 4.37 5.51
CA VAL A 21 -19.01 4.17 5.99
C VAL A 21 -18.39 5.52 6.30
N MET A 22 -18.10 5.78 7.57
CA MET A 22 -17.42 7.00 7.99
C MET A 22 -15.91 6.74 8.13
N LEU A 23 -15.10 7.57 7.50
CA LEU A 23 -13.64 7.48 7.57
C LEU A 23 -13.10 8.55 8.53
N ALA A 24 -12.27 8.13 9.48
CA ALA A 24 -11.59 9.05 10.38
C ALA A 24 -10.58 9.96 9.65
N SER A 25 -10.36 11.15 10.21
CA SER A 25 -9.32 12.10 9.79
C SER A 25 -8.68 12.74 11.03
N PRO A 26 -7.34 12.84 11.11
CA PRO A 26 -6.35 12.37 10.15
C PRO A 26 -6.14 10.84 10.22
N ARG A 27 -5.86 10.21 9.08
CA ARG A 27 -5.53 8.78 8.98
C ARG A 27 -4.31 8.58 8.11
N GLY A 28 -3.53 7.54 8.38
CA GLY A 28 -2.36 7.18 7.58
C GLY A 28 -1.04 7.42 8.34
N PHE A 29 -0.02 7.85 7.61
CA PHE A 29 1.34 7.97 8.14
C PHE A 29 1.55 9.26 8.94
N CYS A 30 2.28 9.14 10.04
CA CYS A 30 2.80 10.29 10.75
C CYS A 30 4.14 10.74 10.13
N ALA A 31 4.56 11.97 10.44
CA ALA A 31 5.82 12.52 9.95
C ALA A 31 7.05 11.64 10.28
N GLY A 32 7.02 10.92 11.41
CA GLY A 32 8.09 10.00 11.80
C GLY A 32 8.19 8.78 10.88
N VAL A 33 7.05 8.20 10.50
CA VAL A 33 7.00 7.04 9.60
C VAL A 33 7.46 7.43 8.20
N ASP A 34 6.97 8.55 7.66
CA ASP A 34 7.39 9.05 6.35
C ASP A 34 8.91 9.31 6.31
N ARG A 35 9.44 9.98 7.32
CA ARG A 35 10.89 10.22 7.43
C ARG A 35 11.69 8.92 7.49
N ALA A 36 11.23 7.91 8.22
CA ALA A 36 11.95 6.65 8.37
C ALA A 36 12.07 5.91 7.02
N ILE A 37 10.99 5.86 6.25
CA ILE A 37 10.96 5.25 4.91
C ILE A 37 11.94 5.98 3.99
N GLN A 38 11.87 7.32 3.93
CA GLN A 38 12.73 8.12 3.07
C GLN A 38 14.22 7.98 3.38
N ILE A 39 14.60 7.74 4.64
CA ILE A 39 16.01 7.53 5.01
C ILE A 39 16.54 6.25 4.39
N VAL A 40 15.76 5.16 4.44
CA VAL A 40 16.17 3.88 3.86
C VAL A 40 16.23 3.98 2.34
N GLU A 41 15.24 4.60 1.70
CA GLU A 41 15.24 4.81 0.24
C GLU A 41 16.46 5.62 -0.22
N LYS A 42 16.73 6.75 0.43
CA LYS A 42 17.90 7.58 0.13
C LYS A 42 19.21 6.86 0.42
N ALA A 43 19.25 5.98 1.42
CA ALA A 43 20.43 5.18 1.70
C ALA A 43 20.68 4.18 0.57
N ILE A 44 19.64 3.51 0.07
CA ILE A 44 19.75 2.58 -1.06
C ILE A 44 20.19 3.32 -2.32
N GLU A 45 19.61 4.49 -2.62
CA GLU A 45 19.99 5.30 -3.78
C GLU A 45 21.44 5.78 -3.72
N LYS A 46 21.90 6.21 -2.54
CA LYS A 46 23.23 6.80 -2.38
C LYS A 46 24.35 5.78 -2.25
N TYR A 47 24.10 4.67 -1.57
CA TYR A 47 25.12 3.69 -1.21
C TYR A 47 24.99 2.37 -2.01
N GLY A 48 23.87 2.16 -2.71
CA GLY A 48 23.55 0.90 -3.37
C GLY A 48 23.08 -0.17 -2.38
N ALA A 49 22.52 -1.25 -2.91
CA ALA A 49 22.13 -2.42 -2.11
C ALA A 49 23.36 -3.29 -1.77
N PRO A 50 23.41 -3.95 -0.60
CA PRO A 50 22.37 -3.99 0.44
C PRO A 50 22.51 -2.91 1.53
N VAL A 51 21.37 -2.40 2.00
CA VAL A 51 21.30 -1.50 3.17
C VAL A 51 20.68 -2.26 4.35
N TYR A 52 21.43 -2.39 5.44
CA TYR A 52 20.96 -3.11 6.62
C TYR A 52 20.14 -2.23 7.56
N VAL A 53 18.95 -2.68 7.95
CA VAL A 53 18.06 -2.03 8.91
C VAL A 53 17.91 -2.92 10.14
N ARG A 54 18.13 -2.33 11.32
CA ARG A 54 17.96 -3.08 12.58
C ARG A 54 16.47 -3.18 12.92
N HIS A 55 15.92 -4.39 12.82
CA HIS A 55 14.48 -4.68 12.93
C HIS A 55 13.65 -4.02 11.83
N GLU A 56 12.34 -4.24 11.88
CA GLU A 56 11.40 -3.59 10.96
C GLU A 56 11.42 -2.06 11.13
N ILE A 57 11.56 -1.34 10.02
CA ILE A 57 11.54 0.13 9.99
C ILE A 57 10.21 0.68 10.51
N VAL A 58 9.10 -0.01 10.20
CA VAL A 58 7.74 0.21 10.70
C VAL A 58 6.99 -1.10 10.77
N HIS A 59 6.02 -1.21 11.68
CA HIS A 59 5.14 -2.39 11.79
C HIS A 59 4.05 -2.39 10.71
N ASN A 60 4.46 -2.40 9.44
CA ASN A 60 3.58 -2.54 8.30
C ASN A 60 4.23 -3.47 7.29
N ARG A 61 3.66 -4.67 7.14
CA ARG A 61 4.19 -5.72 6.28
C ARG A 61 4.39 -5.25 4.83
N PHE A 62 3.43 -4.48 4.28
CA PHE A 62 3.55 -3.96 2.92
C PHE A 62 4.73 -3.00 2.75
N VAL A 63 5.02 -2.18 3.77
CA VAL A 63 6.16 -1.25 3.73
C VAL A 63 7.49 -2.01 3.82
N VAL A 64 7.56 -3.02 4.69
CA VAL A 64 8.75 -3.86 4.85
C VAL A 64 9.05 -4.61 3.56
N GLU A 65 8.07 -5.34 3.01
CA GLU A 65 8.21 -6.09 1.74
C GLU A 65 8.67 -5.18 0.58
N THR A 66 8.16 -3.95 0.51
CA THR A 66 8.53 -2.98 -0.53
C THR A 66 9.99 -2.53 -0.41
N LEU A 67 10.49 -2.34 0.81
CA LEU A 67 11.88 -1.92 1.04
C LEU A 67 12.84 -3.08 0.87
N GLU A 68 12.47 -4.29 1.27
CA GLU A 68 13.23 -5.52 1.02
C GLU A 68 13.43 -5.75 -0.48
N ALA A 69 12.37 -5.57 -1.29
CA ALA A 69 12.46 -5.66 -2.75
C ALA A 69 13.42 -4.63 -3.37
N LYS A 70 13.66 -3.49 -2.71
CA LYS A 70 14.62 -2.46 -3.12
C LYS A 70 16.06 -2.77 -2.66
N GLY A 71 16.26 -3.80 -1.85
CA GLY A 71 17.59 -4.19 -1.33
C GLY A 71 17.88 -3.72 0.10
N ALA A 72 16.83 -3.40 0.88
CA ALA A 72 16.96 -3.35 2.33
C ALA A 72 17.03 -4.78 2.91
N ILE A 73 17.86 -4.99 3.93
CA ILE A 73 18.01 -6.28 4.65
C ILE A 73 17.87 -6.06 6.15
#